data_AF-A0A359D0Z5-F1
#
_entry.id   AF-A0A359D0Z5-F1
#
_cell.length_a   1.000
_cell.length_b   1.000
_cell.length_c   1.000
_cell.angle_alpha   90.00
_cell.angle_beta   90.00
_cell.angle_gamma   90.00
#
_symmetry.space_group_name_H-M   'P 1'
#
loop_
_entity.id
_entity.type
_entity.pdbx_description
1 polymer ?
#
loop_
_entity_poly.entity_id
_entity_poly.type
_entity_poly.pdbx_seq_one_letter_code
_entity_poly.pdbx_strand_id
1 'polypeptide(L)'
;MHSQIIKTIESNIHHFGFSNLVDFAANQAKMFTLSKIEEYRNITRYFEDKYKMSYRKFEAIINKSKKNENFDKEDDLMEWRFAEESVMLYKKELKSLQKC
;
A
#
# COMPACT_ATOMS: atom_id res chain seq x y z
N MET A 1 10.95 31.28 -17.03
CA MET A 1 11.70 30.10 -16.54
C MET A 1 10.79 28.88 -16.37
N HIS A 2 9.69 28.96 -15.61
CA HIS A 2 8.75 27.83 -15.44
C HIS A 2 8.11 27.32 -16.75
N SER A 3 7.81 28.21 -17.71
CA SER A 3 7.21 27.80 -19.00
C SER A 3 8.10 26.87 -19.82
N GLN A 4 9.42 27.04 -19.79
CA GLN A 4 10.33 26.16 -20.53
C GLN A 4 10.45 24.79 -19.86
N ILE A 5 10.48 24.75 -18.52
CA ILE A 5 10.52 23.50 -17.75
C ILE A 5 9.27 22.67 -18.03
N ILE A 6 8.08 23.28 -17.98
CA ILE A 6 6.81 22.59 -18.26
C ILE A 6 6.82 21.98 -19.67
N LYS A 7 7.22 22.75 -20.69
CA LYS A 7 7.32 22.24 -22.07
C LYS A 7 8.29 21.07 -22.20
N THR A 8 9.44 21.13 -21.52
CA THR A 8 10.39 20.01 -21.51
C THR A 8 9.77 18.76 -20.90
N ILE A 9 9.07 18.89 -19.76
CA ILE A 9 8.42 17.75 -19.12
C ILE A 9 7.30 17.20 -20.00
N GLU A 10 6.42 18.06 -20.52
CA GLU A 10 5.33 17.67 -21.44
C GLU A 10 5.85 16.92 -22.65
N SER A 11 6.89 17.42 -23.31
CA SER A 11 7.52 16.73 -24.44
C SER A 11 8.06 15.35 -24.06
N ASN A 12 8.60 15.18 -22.86
CA ASN A 12 9.11 13.87 -22.41
C ASN A 12 7.95 12.92 -22.10
N ILE A 13 6.90 13.37 -21.42
CA ILE A 13 5.77 12.49 -21.06
C ILE A 13 4.92 12.09 -22.27
N HIS A 14 4.91 12.88 -23.34
CA HIS A 14 4.32 12.49 -24.61
C HIS A 14 4.98 11.24 -25.20
N HIS A 15 6.30 11.07 -25.08
CA HIS A 15 6.98 9.84 -25.51
C HIS A 15 6.53 8.61 -24.72
N PHE A 16 6.02 8.80 -23.50
CA PHE A 16 5.42 7.74 -22.68
C PHE A 16 3.90 7.57 -22.92
N GLY A 17 3.32 8.29 -23.89
CA GLY A 17 1.92 8.19 -24.27
C GLY A 17 0.96 9.08 -23.48
N PHE A 18 1.46 10.05 -22.69
CA PHE A 18 0.60 10.95 -21.93
C PHE A 18 0.34 12.25 -22.67
N SER A 19 -0.90 12.71 -22.64
CA SER A 19 -1.37 13.92 -23.33
C SER A 19 -1.09 15.20 -22.56
N ASN A 20 -1.02 15.14 -21.23
CA ASN A 20 -0.76 16.29 -20.38
C ASN A 20 -0.17 15.86 -19.02
N LEU A 21 0.34 16.83 -18.26
CA LEU A 21 0.94 16.61 -16.95
C LEU A 21 -0.02 16.00 -15.92
N VAL A 22 -1.32 16.32 -16.00
CA VAL A 22 -2.33 15.81 -15.07
C VAL A 22 -2.54 14.32 -15.28
N ASP A 23 -2.69 13.87 -16.53
CA ASP A 23 -2.83 12.45 -16.88
C ASP A 23 -1.60 11.66 -16.40
N PHE A 24 -0.40 12.19 -16.65
CA PHE A 24 0.85 11.59 -16.20
C PHE A 24 0.91 11.51 -14.67
N ALA A 25 0.62 12.61 -13.97
CA ALA A 25 0.67 12.65 -12.51
C ALA A 25 -0.37 11.70 -11.87
N ALA A 26 -1.59 11.64 -12.43
CA ALA A 26 -2.62 10.71 -11.98
C ALA A 26 -2.18 9.26 -12.17
N ASN A 27 -1.56 8.93 -13.31
CA ASN A 27 -1.01 7.59 -13.55
C ASN A 27 0.15 7.24 -12.60
N GLN A 28 1.09 8.17 -12.38
CA GLN A 28 2.19 7.96 -11.45
C GLN A 28 1.67 7.74 -10.02
N ALA A 29 0.71 8.55 -9.57
CA ALA A 29 0.06 8.36 -8.28
C ALA A 29 -0.59 6.96 -8.17
N LYS A 30 -1.32 6.51 -9.20
CA LYS A 30 -1.90 5.15 -9.25
C LYS A 30 -0.82 4.07 -9.12
N MET A 31 0.30 4.22 -9.82
CA MET A 31 1.42 3.27 -9.77
C MET A 31 2.05 3.21 -8.38
N PHE A 32 2.31 4.35 -7.75
CA PHE A 32 2.84 4.40 -6.38
C PHE A 32 1.87 3.76 -5.38
N THR A 33 0.57 4.07 -5.47
CA THR A 33 -0.45 3.46 -4.61
C THR A 33 -0.53 1.94 -4.79
N LEU A 34 -0.47 1.44 -6.04
CA LEU A 34 -0.43 0.00 -6.31
C LEU A 34 0.81 -0.67 -5.73
N SER A 35 1.98 -0.05 -5.88
CA SER A 35 3.23 -0.55 -5.29
C SER A 35 3.12 -0.66 -3.77
N LYS A 36 2.54 0.35 -3.11
CA LYS A 36 2.32 0.32 -1.66
C LYS A 36 1.34 -0.78 -1.24
N ILE A 37 0.26 -0.99 -1.99
CA ILE A 37 -0.66 -2.12 -1.75
C ILE A 37 0.09 -3.45 -1.81
N GLU A 38 0.95 -3.63 -2.80
CA GLU A 38 1.69 -4.88 -2.97
C GLU A 38 2.74 -5.11 -1.88
N GLU A 39 3.46 -4.05 -1.48
CA GLU A 39 4.39 -4.06 -0.35
C GLU A 39 3.71 -4.57 0.94
N TYR A 40 2.58 -3.98 1.34
CA TYR A 40 1.87 -4.41 2.55
C TYR A 40 1.20 -5.79 2.40
N ARG A 41 0.75 -6.16 1.20
CA ARG A 41 0.27 -7.52 0.94
C ARG A 41 1.37 -8.57 1.10
N ASN A 42 2.62 -8.23 0.80
CA ASN A 42 3.74 -9.13 1.02
C ASN A 42 4.00 -9.31 2.53
N ILE A 43 3.86 -8.25 3.32
CA ILE A 43 3.94 -8.34 4.78
C ILE A 43 2.81 -9.21 5.34
N THR A 44 1.56 -9.01 4.90
CA THR A 44 0.44 -9.91 5.25
C THR A 44 0.76 -11.36 4.93
N ARG A 45 1.21 -11.65 3.70
CA ARG A 45 1.56 -13.02 3.26
C ARG A 45 2.67 -13.63 4.10
N TYR A 46 3.70 -12.85 4.42
CA TYR A 46 4.79 -13.28 5.29
C TYR A 46 4.27 -13.78 6.64
N PHE A 47 3.35 -13.05 7.28
CA PHE A 47 2.79 -13.49 8.55
C PHE A 47 1.79 -14.64 8.41
N GLU A 48 0.99 -14.69 7.35
CA GLU A 48 0.15 -15.85 7.03
C GLU A 48 1.00 -17.12 6.89
N ASP A 49 2.17 -17.00 6.27
CA ASP A 49 3.12 -18.10 6.12
C ASP A 49 3.86 -18.44 7.41
N LYS A 50 4.25 -17.44 8.21
CA LYS A 50 4.90 -17.63 9.51
C LYS A 50 3.99 -18.38 10.48
N TYR A 51 2.71 -18.01 10.53
CA TYR A 51 1.75 -18.51 11.50
C TYR A 51 0.79 -19.58 10.98
N LYS A 52 0.81 -19.84 9.66
CA LYS A 52 -0.07 -20.81 8.97
C LYS A 52 -1.56 -20.58 9.28
N MET A 53 -1.95 -19.31 9.40
CA MET A 53 -3.32 -18.90 9.67
C MET A 53 -3.57 -17.47 9.16
N SER A 54 -4.83 -17.06 9.08
CA SER A 54 -5.20 -15.68 8.73
C SER A 54 -5.00 -14.72 9.90
N TYR A 55 -4.79 -13.43 9.62
CA TYR A 55 -4.72 -12.32 10.61
C TYR A 55 -5.78 -12.44 11.72
N ARG A 56 -7.06 -12.56 11.34
CA ARG A 56 -8.18 -12.60 12.30
C ARG A 56 -8.11 -13.77 13.28
N LYS A 57 -7.59 -14.92 12.84
CA LYS A 57 -7.40 -16.09 13.70
C LYS A 57 -6.25 -15.84 14.67
N PHE A 58 -5.15 -15.28 14.17
CA PHE A 58 -3.99 -14.93 14.98
C PHE A 58 -4.35 -13.89 16.06
N GLU A 59 -5.00 -12.79 15.67
CA GLU A 59 -5.51 -11.75 16.57
C GLU A 59 -6.42 -12.33 17.67
N ALA A 60 -7.34 -13.23 17.31
CA ALA A 60 -8.23 -13.87 18.29
C ALA A 60 -7.49 -14.77 19.29
N ILE A 61 -6.38 -15.41 18.88
CA ILE A 61 -5.56 -16.25 19.76
C ILE A 61 -4.77 -15.40 20.75
N ILE A 62 -4.13 -14.33 20.27
CA ILE A 62 -3.36 -13.41 21.12
C ILE A 62 -4.29 -12.75 22.14
N ASN A 63 -5.45 -12.25 21.71
CA ASN A 63 -6.43 -11.62 22.61
C ASN A 63 -7.04 -12.55 23.68
N LYS A 64 -7.05 -13.87 23.44
CA LYS A 64 -7.49 -14.88 24.42
C LYS A 64 -6.38 -15.31 25.37
N SER A 65 -5.12 -15.16 24.96
CA SER A 65 -3.94 -15.63 25.69
C SER A 65 -3.42 -14.64 26.75
N LYS A 66 -4.23 -13.66 27.18
CA LYS A 66 -3.84 -12.55 28.10
C LYS A 66 -3.16 -12.95 29.42
N LYS A 67 -3.12 -14.23 29.78
CA LYS A 67 -2.42 -14.73 30.97
C LYS A 67 -0.95 -15.10 30.71
N ASN A 68 -0.55 -15.27 29.45
CA ASN A 68 0.81 -15.58 29.03
C ASN A 68 1.20 -14.63 27.89
N GLU A 69 1.72 -13.46 28.25
CA GLU A 69 2.23 -12.47 27.31
C GLU A 69 3.37 -13.07 26.49
N ASN A 70 3.32 -12.83 25.18
CA ASN A 70 4.38 -13.19 24.25
C ASN A 70 4.64 -11.97 23.38
N PHE A 71 5.58 -11.14 23.83
CA PHE A 71 5.90 -9.86 23.20
C PHE A 71 6.24 -10.00 21.72
N ASP A 72 6.99 -11.03 21.31
CA ASP A 72 7.32 -11.27 19.90
C ASP A 72 6.06 -11.45 19.04
N LYS A 73 5.07 -12.20 19.53
CA LYS A 73 3.81 -12.42 18.82
C LYS A 73 2.90 -11.18 18.83
N GLU A 74 2.98 -10.37 19.88
CA GLU A 74 2.24 -9.12 19.98
C GLU A 74 2.82 -8.07 19.03
N ASP A 75 4.14 -7.98 18.92
CA ASP A 75 4.84 -7.13 17.95
C ASP A 75 4.50 -7.56 16.51
N ASP A 76 4.58 -8.86 16.21
CA ASP A 76 4.14 -9.38 14.92
C ASP A 76 2.65 -9.07 14.63
N LEU A 77 1.78 -9.16 15.64
CA LEU A 77 0.36 -8.82 15.49
C LEU A 77 0.19 -7.33 15.14
N MET A 78 0.95 -6.44 15.79
CA MET A 78 0.91 -5.00 15.51
C MET A 78 1.38 -4.69 14.09
N GLU A 79 2.50 -5.27 13.66
CA GLU A 79 3.02 -5.11 12.30
C GLU A 79 2.04 -5.63 11.25
N TRP A 80 1.47 -6.82 11.49
CA TRP A 80 0.49 -7.40 10.58
C TRP A 80 -0.79 -6.56 10.50
N ARG A 81 -1.28 -6.08 11.64
CA ARG A 81 -2.43 -5.17 11.68
C ARG A 81 -2.17 -3.91 10.87
N PHE A 82 -1.00 -3.29 11.05
CA PHE A 82 -0.62 -2.11 10.30
C PHE A 82 -0.60 -2.37 8.78
N ALA A 83 -0.12 -3.53 8.35
CA ALA A 83 -0.14 -3.92 6.94
C ALA A 83 -1.57 -4.08 6.40
N GLU A 84 -2.46 -4.77 7.12
CA GLU A 84 -3.88 -4.92 6.74
C GLU A 84 -4.59 -3.56 6.61
N GLU A 85 -4.41 -2.69 7.61
CA GLU A 85 -4.98 -1.34 7.62
C GLU A 85 -4.43 -0.48 6.48
N SER A 86 -3.13 -0.58 6.20
CA SER A 86 -2.48 0.12 5.08
C SER A 86 -3.00 -0.35 3.73
N VAL A 87 -3.18 -1.66 3.52
CA VAL A 87 -3.79 -2.19 2.29
C VAL A 87 -5.20 -1.61 2.09
N MET A 88 -6.01 -1.54 3.15
CA MET A 88 -7.36 -0.96 3.08
C MET A 88 -7.33 0.54 2.74
N LEU A 89 -6.43 1.30 3.36
CA LEU A 89 -6.24 2.73 3.10
C LEU A 89 -5.86 2.97 1.63
N TYR A 90 -4.78 2.35 1.14
CA TYR A 90 -4.31 2.58 -0.22
C TYR A 90 -5.30 2.08 -1.28
N LYS A 91 -6.07 1.02 -1.01
CA LYS A 91 -7.17 0.62 -1.89
C LYS A 91 -8.25 1.70 -2.00
N LYS A 92 -8.55 2.42 -0.90
CA LYS A 92 -9.49 3.54 -0.92
C LYS A 92 -8.94 4.71 -1.73
N GLU A 93 -7.67 5.04 -1.56
CA GLU A 93 -6.98 6.08 -2.34
C GLU A 93 -6.95 5.74 -3.83
N LEU A 94 -6.62 4.49 -4.19
CA LEU A 94 -6.61 4.03 -5.58
C LEU A 94 -7.98 4.20 -6.24
N LYS A 95 -9.08 3.90 -5.52
CA LYS A 95 -10.44 4.12 -6.02
C LYS A 95 -10.75 5.59 -6.28
N SER A 96 -10.19 6.50 -5.49
CA SER A 96 -10.31 7.94 -5.74
C SER A 96 -9.52 8.35 -6.97
N LEU A 97 -8.28 7.88 -7.10
CA LEU A 97 -7.42 8.15 -8.24
C LEU A 97 -7.98 7.58 -9.55
N GLN A 98 -8.68 6.45 -9.53
CA GLN A 98 -9.35 5.87 -10.71
C GLN A 98 -10.42 6.78 -11.32
N LYS A 99 -10.88 7.80 -10.58
CA LYS A 99 -11.83 8.81 -11.07
C LYS A 99 -11.14 10.05 -11.66
N CYS A 100 -9.81 10.14 -11.50
CA CYS A 100 -8.95 11.08 -12.19
C CYS A 100 -8.51 10.48 -13.52
#